data_AF-A0A7J7KA91-F1
#
_entry.id   AF-A0A7J7KA91-F1
#
_cell.length_a   1.000
_cell.length_b   1.000
_cell.length_c   1.000
_cell.angle_alpha   90.00
_cell.angle_beta   90.00
_cell.angle_gamma   90.00
#
_symmetry.space_group_name_H-M   'P 1'
#
loop_
_entity.id
_entity.type
_entity.pdbx_description
1 polymer ?
#
loop_
_entity_poly.entity_id
_entity_poly.type
_entity_poly.pdbx_seq_one_letter_code
_entity_poly.pdbx_strand_id
1 'polypeptide(L)' 'MILDDGGDLTNLVHEKYPQYIDGIKGLSEETTTGVHNLYKMLKNGTLKIPAVNVNDSVTKVRHAQAPQPR' A
#
# COMPACT_ATOMS: atom_id res chain seq x y z
N MET A 1 -12.48 -2.71 -0.32
CA MET A 1 -11.08 -3.15 -0.52
C MET A 1 -10.36 -1.98 -1.17
N ILE A 2 -9.17 -1.63 -0.71
CA ILE A 2 -8.34 -0.56 -1.30
C ILE A 2 -7.23 -1.22 -2.12
N LEU A 3 -7.01 -0.72 -3.33
CA LEU A 3 -5.84 -1.02 -4.15
C LEU A 3 -5.12 0.31 -4.37
N ASP A 4 -3.91 0.43 -3.86
CA ASP A 4 -3.19 1.70 -3.80
C ASP A 4 -1.77 1.54 -4.35
N ASP A 5 -1.30 2.62 -4.99
CA ASP A 5 -0.02 2.73 -5.68
C ASP A 5 0.63 4.05 -5.27
N GLY A 6 1.13 4.09 -4.02
CA GLY A 6 1.78 5.28 -3.45
C GLY A 6 1.27 5.69 -2.06
N GLY A 7 0.12 5.18 -1.61
CA GLY A 7 -0.39 5.37 -0.26
C GLY A 7 -1.26 6.62 -0.02
N ASP A 8 -1.47 7.45 -1.04
CA ASP A 8 -2.26 8.69 -0.94
C ASP A 8 -3.75 8.39 -0.71
N LEU A 9 -4.29 7.39 -1.39
CA LEU A 9 -5.69 7.00 -1.22
C LEU A 9 -5.90 6.40 0.19
N THR A 10 -4.94 5.62 0.66
CA THR A 10 -4.93 5.06 2.00
C THR A 10 -4.95 6.15 3.06
N ASN A 11 -4.11 7.19 2.93
CA ASN A 11 -4.10 8.33 3.84
C ASN A 11 -5.43 9.12 3.79
N LEU A 12 -5.95 9.38 2.59
CA LEU A 12 -7.20 10.11 2.40
C LEU A 12 -8.37 9.41 3.10
N VAL A 13 -8.46 8.09 2.98
CA VAL A 13 -9.51 7.30 3.66
C VAL A 13 -9.31 7.32 5.18
N HIS A 14 -8.08 7.21 5.67
CA HIS A 14 -7.81 7.20 7.11
C HIS A 14 -8.05 8.57 7.77
N GLU A 15 -7.82 9.67 7.06
CA GLU A 15 -7.93 11.03 7.59
C GLU A 15 -9.29 11.67 7.33
N LYS A 16 -9.79 11.62 6.09
CA LYS A 16 -11.01 12.34 5.69
C LYS A 16 -12.26 11.48 5.65
N TYR A 17 -12.12 10.18 5.44
CA TYR A 17 -13.25 9.27 5.30
C TYR A 17 -13.20 8.05 6.23
N PRO A 18 -12.98 8.24 7.55
CA PRO A 18 -12.87 7.12 8.48
C PRO A 18 -14.15 6.27 8.55
N GLN A 19 -15.31 6.81 8.18
CA GLN A 19 -16.58 6.09 8.14
C GLN A 19 -16.62 4.91 7.15
N TYR A 20 -15.75 4.91 6.13
CA TYR A 20 -15.70 3.81 5.17
C TYR A 20 -14.76 2.68 5.60
N ILE A 21 -13.93 2.90 6.62
CA ILE A 21 -12.93 1.94 7.10
C ILE A 21 -13.59 0.63 7.53
N ASP A 22 -14.72 0.69 8.24
CA ASP A 22 -15.43 -0.50 8.74
C ASP A 22 -15.94 -1.41 7.61
N GLY A 23 -16.18 -0.85 6.41
CA GLY A 23 -16.58 -1.61 5.22
C GLY A 23 -15.40 -2.17 4.42
N ILE A 24 -14.16 -1.79 4.75
CA ILE A 24 -12.97 -2.14 3.98
C ILE A 24 -12.27 -3.34 4.62
N LYS A 25 -12.36 -4.49 3.94
CA LYS A 25 -11.74 -5.75 4.39
C LYS A 25 -10.21 -5.74 4.43
N GLY A 26 -9.58 -4.80 3.73
CA GLY A 26 -8.13 -4.66 3.65
C GLY A 26 -7.66 -3.85 2.46
N LEU A 27 -6.35 -3.59 2.43
CA LEU A 27 -5.66 -2.88 1.37
C LEU A 27 -4.48 -3.68 0.81
N SER A 28 -4.16 -3.43 -0.46
CA SER A 28 -2.99 -3.97 -1.15
C SER A 28 -2.15 -2.80 -1.69
N GLU A 29 -0.85 -2.79 -1.36
CA GLU A 29 0.07 -1.70 -1.73
C GLU A 29 1.23 -2.21 -2.58
N GLU A 30 1.43 -1.56 -3.72
CA GLU A 30 2.40 -1.96 -4.75
C GLU A 30 3.74 -1.23 -4.66
N THR A 31 3.80 -0.03 -4.06
CA THR A 31 5.04 0.76 -4.06
C THR A 31 5.88 0.59 -2.80
N THR A 32 7.20 0.70 -2.94
CA THR A 32 8.13 0.77 -1.79
C THR A 32 7.82 1.96 -0.87
N THR A 33 7.40 3.09 -1.45
CA THR A 33 7.06 4.31 -0.68
C THR A 33 5.79 4.11 0.15
N GLY A 34 4.73 3.57 -0.46
CA GLY A 34 3.48 3.27 0.24
C GLY A 34 3.68 2.19 1.31
N VAL A 35 4.50 1.17 1.05
CA VAL A 35 4.87 0.16 2.05
C VAL A 35 5.55 0.80 3.26
N HIS A 36 6.52 1.71 3.05
CA HIS A 36 7.13 2.44 4.17
C HIS A 36 6.12 3.28 4.95
N ASN A 37 5.12 3.87 4.27
CA ASN A 37 4.04 4.60 4.94
C ASN A 37 3.17 3.67 5.79
N LEU A 38 2.80 2.49 5.27
CA LEU A 38 2.04 1.47 6.01
C LEU A 38 2.78 1.00 7.27
N TYR A 39 4.11 0.79 7.19
CA TYR A 39 4.90 0.46 8.36
C TYR A 39 4.93 1.58 9.41
N LYS A 40 5.00 2.86 8.97
CA LYS A 40 4.88 4.00 9.89
C LYS A 40 3.50 4.04 10.55
N MET A 41 2.43 3.84 9.78
CA MET A 41 1.06 3.80 10.32
C MET A 41 0.87 2.64 11.30
N LEU A 42 1.42 1.47 10.99
CA LEU A 42 1.39 0.31 11.88
C LEU A 42 2.14 0.59 13.20
N LYS A 43 3.36 1.16 13.12
CA LYS A 43 4.15 1.52 14.30
C LYS A 43 3.49 2.60 15.16
N ASN A 44 2.79 3.54 14.53
CA ASN A 44 2.06 4.61 15.21
C ASN A 44 0.67 4.17 15.70
N GLY A 45 0.22 2.95 15.40
CA GLY A 45 -1.12 2.46 15.74
C GLY A 45 -2.25 3.15 14.98
N THR A 46 -1.96 3.83 13.87
CA THR A 46 -2.94 4.55 13.04
C THR A 46 -3.47 3.72 11.86
N LEU A 47 -2.85 2.56 11.57
CA LEU A 47 -3.33 1.62 10.56
C LEU A 47 -4.55 0.87 11.11
N LYS A 48 -5.74 1.15 10.55
CA LYS A 48 -7.01 0.63 11.06
C LYS A 48 -7.52 -0.62 10.32
N ILE A 49 -6.90 -0.96 9.19
CA ILE A 49 -7.29 -2.10 8.35
C ILE A 49 -6.09 -2.99 8.01
N PRO A 50 -6.32 -4.29 7.74
CA PRO A 50 -5.26 -5.20 7.30
C PRO A 50 -4.65 -4.72 5.99
N ALA A 51 -3.32 -4.76 5.89
CA ALA A 51 -2.58 -4.36 4.71
C ALA A 51 -1.66 -5.47 4.22
N VAL A 52 -1.67 -5.71 2.90
CA VAL A 52 -0.78 -6.66 2.22
C VAL A 52 0.21 -5.89 1.36
N ASN A 53 1.49 -6.14 1.58
CA ASN A 53 2.57 -5.67 0.73
C ASN A 53 2.72 -6.60 -0.47
N VAL A 54 2.35 -6.14 -1.67
CA VAL A 54 2.53 -6.90 -2.92
C VAL A 54 3.83 -6.56 -3.65
N ASN A 55 4.53 -5.49 -3.26
CA ASN A 55 5.82 -5.08 -3.82
C ASN A 55 6.93 -6.13 -3.59
N ASP A 56 6.92 -6.81 -2.43
CA ASP A 56 7.95 -7.79 -2.05
C ASP A 56 7.70 -9.19 -2.64
N SER A 57 6.69 -9.32 -3.50
CA SER A 57 6.49 -10.55 -4.26
C SER A 57 7.64 -10.71 -5.27
N VAL A 58 8.40 -11.80 -5.10
CA VAL A 58 9.58 -12.21 -5.91
C VAL A 58 9.35 -12.17 -7.43
N THR A 59 8.08 -12.15 -7.87
CA THR A 59 7.64 -12.05 -9.26
C THR A 59 7.61 -10.63 -9.83
N LYS A 60 7.67 -9.55 -9.03
CA LYS A 60 7.63 -8.16 -9.53
C LYS A 60 9.03 -7.62 -9.88
N VAL A 61 10.03 -7.90 -9.05
CA VAL A 61 11.41 -7.34 -9.20
C VAL A 61 12.08 -7.74 -10.52
N ARG A 62 11.64 -8.84 -11.16
CA ARG A 62 12.22 -9.34 -12.42
C ARG A 62 11.57 -8.82 -13.70
N HIS A 63 10.39 -8.19 -13.67
CA HIS A 63 9.67 -7.79 -14.88
C HIS A 63 9.76 -6.29 -15.23
N ALA A 64 10.30 -5.44 -14.35
CA ALA A 64 10.44 -4.01 -14.59
C ALA A 64 11.78 -3.58 -15.23
N GLN A 65 12.67 -4.52 -15.56
CA GLN A 65 13.83 -4.22 -16.40
C GLN A 65 13.53 -4.64 -17.84
N ALA A 66 12.98 -3.71 -18.61
CA ALA A 66 13.21 -3.75 -20.05
C ALA A 66 14.74 -3.73 -20.27
N PRO A 67 15.31 -4.62 -21.10
CA PRO A 67 16.73 -4.59 -21.39
C PRO A 67 17.06 -3.23 -22.02
N GLN A 68 17.88 -2.43 -21.34
CA GLN A 68 18.48 -1.25 -21.96
C GLN A 68 19.32 -1.74 -23.14
N PRO A 69 19.07 -1.27 -24.38
CA PRO A 69 19.94 -1.60 -25.50
C PRO A 69 21.34 -1.04 -25.21
N ARG A 70 22.36 -1.89 -25.41
CA ARG A 70 23.78 -1.54 -25.29
C ARG A 70 24.16 -0.41 -26.24
#